data_AF-A0A2G1ZUA3-F1
#
_entry.id   AF-A0A2G1ZUA3-F1
#
_cell.length_a   1.000
_cell.length_b   1.000
_cell.length_c   1.000
_cell.angle_alpha   90.00
_cell.angle_beta   90.00
_cell.angle_gamma   90.00
#
_symmetry.space_group_name_H-M   'P 1'
#
loop_
_entity.id
_entity.type
_entity.pdbx_description
1 polymer ?
#
loop_
_entity_poly.entity_id
_entity_poly.type
_entity_poly.pdbx_seq_one_letter_code
_entity_poly.pdbx_strand_id
1 'polypeptide(L)' 'MSTLPTRMSGFVLTGHGGPEMLEWREDLPVPQAEAGEVVIKVAASAVNNT' A
#
# COMPACT_ATOMS: atom_id res chain seq x y z
N MET A 1 -15.31 17.26 -0.43
CA MET A 1 -14.43 16.13 -0.79
C MET A 1 -13.20 16.21 0.09
N SER A 2 -12.85 15.16 0.82
CA SER A 2 -11.61 15.14 1.61
C SER A 2 -10.42 15.16 0.66
N THR A 3 -9.45 16.03 0.89
CA THR A 3 -8.17 15.96 0.18
C THR A 3 -7.43 14.69 0.61
N LEU A 4 -6.95 13.89 -0.34
CA LEU A 4 -6.10 12.74 -0.04
C LEU A 4 -4.72 13.22 0.42
N PRO A 5 -4.05 12.52 1.35
CA PRO A 5 -2.65 12.79 1.64
C PRO A 5 -1.79 12.47 0.41
N THR A 6 -0.62 13.08 0.32
CA THR A 6 0.33 12.80 -0.78
C THR A 6 1.16 11.54 -0.54
N ARG A 7 1.21 11.05 0.69
CA ARG A 7 1.94 9.84 1.12
C ARG A 7 1.07 8.92 1.97
N MET A 8 1.43 7.64 1.98
CA MET A 8 0.83 6.56 2.76
C MET A 8 1.89 5.60 3.31
N SER A 9 1.46 4.74 4.23
CA SER A 9 2.29 3.69 4.79
C SER A 9 1.91 2.30 4.28
N GLY A 10 2.87 1.39 4.22
CA GLY A 10 2.66 0.01 3.83
C GLY A 10 3.94 -0.82 3.87
N PHE A 11 3.79 -2.14 3.73
CA PHE A 11 4.92 -3.05 3.56
C PHE A 11 5.36 -3.10 2.09
N VAL A 12 6.67 -3.02 1.86
CA VAL A 12 7.29 -3.18 0.54
C VAL A 12 8.12 -4.46 0.54
N LEU A 13 7.94 -5.28 -0.49
CA LEU A 13 8.78 -6.46 -0.72
C LEU A 13 10.11 -6.02 -1.33
N THR A 14 11.22 -6.29 -0.65
CA THR A 14 12.57 -5.84 -1.05
C THR A 14 13.42 -6.94 -1.69
N GLY A 15 12.93 -8.19 -1.69
CA GLY A 15 13.61 -9.33 -2.31
C GLY A 15 12.83 -10.64 -2.13
N HIS A 16 13.36 -11.73 -2.66
CA HIS A 16 12.83 -13.08 -2.41
C HIS A 16 13.26 -13.56 -1.02
N GLY A 17 12.33 -14.13 -0.24
CA GLY A 17 12.61 -14.64 1.10
C GLY A 17 11.35 -14.77 1.95
N GLY A 18 11.52 -14.84 3.27
CA GLY A 18 10.45 -14.79 4.25
C GLY A 18 10.04 -13.36 4.64
N PRO A 19 9.30 -13.19 5.75
CA PRO A 19 8.83 -11.90 6.24
C PRO A 19 9.94 -10.86 6.47
N GLU A 20 11.20 -11.28 6.63
CA GLU A 20 12.36 -10.39 6.72
C GLU A 20 12.60 -9.55 5.45
N MET A 21 12.02 -9.95 4.32
CA MET A 21 12.05 -9.18 3.07
C MET A 21 10.91 -8.16 2.97
N LEU A 22 10.10 -7.99 4.02
CA LEU A 22 9.07 -6.95 4.09
C LEU A 22 9.58 -5.75 4.88
N GLU A 23 9.65 -4.59 4.23
CA GLU A 23 10.03 -3.32 4.85
C GLU A 23 8.80 -2.46 5.09
N TRP A 24 8.55 -2.05 6.35
CA TRP A 24 7.54 -1.04 6.65
C TRP A 24 8.03 0.35 6.23
N ARG A 25 7.28 1.01 5.35
CA ARG A 25 7.53 2.39 4.92
C ARG A 25 6.33 3.27 5.20
N GLU A 26 6.59 4.55 5.45
CA GLU A 26 5.56 5.57 5.74
C GLU A 26 5.46 6.67 4.68
N ASP A 27 6.24 6.52 3.61
CA ASP A 27 6.53 7.59 2.68
C ASP A 27 6.18 7.25 1.22
N LEU A 28 5.38 6.19 1.02
CA LEU A 28 4.92 5.72 -0.29
C LEU A 28 3.93 6.72 -0.90
N PRO A 29 3.95 6.97 -2.22
CA PRO A 29 2.97 7.86 -2.84
C PRO A 29 1.56 7.26 -2.77
N VAL A 30 0.55 8.09 -2.49
CA VAL A 30 -0.85 7.69 -2.70
C VAL A 30 -1.12 7.59 -4.20
N PRO A 31 -1.66 6.47 -4.71
CA PRO A 31 -1.94 6.32 -6.12
C PRO A 31 -3.07 7.26 -6.57
N GLN A 32 -2.99 7.73 -7.81
CA GLN A 32 -4.08 8.43 -8.48
C GLN A 32 -4.90 7.40 -9.26
N ALA A 33 -6.21 7.34 -9.01
CA ALA A 33 -7.10 6.48 -9.76
C ALA A 33 -7.33 7.03 -11.17
N GLU A 34 -7.25 6.15 -12.16
CA GLU A 34 -7.63 6.43 -13.56
C GLU A 34 -9.15 6.26 -13.78
N ALA A 35 -9.59 6.48 -15.02
CA ALA A 35 -10.98 6.29 -15.40
C ALA A 35 -11.45 4.85 -15.15
N GLY A 36 -12.42 4.69 -14.25
CA GLY A 36 -12.97 3.37 -13.86
C GLY A 36 -12.33 2.76 -12.61
N GLU A 37 -11.35 3.42 -11.99
CA GLU A 37 -10.69 2.97 -10.78
C GLU A 37 -11.15 3.73 -9.53
N VAL A 38 -10.80 3.21 -8.36
CA VAL A 38 -11.07 3.86 -7.06
C VAL A 38 -9.84 3.80 -6.15
N VAL A 39 -9.62 4.85 -5.37
CA VAL A 39 -8.65 4.86 -4.27
C VAL A 39 -9.37 4.56 -2.97
N ILE A 40 -8.95 3.50 -2.27
CA ILE A 40 -9.55 3.08 -0.99
C ILE A 40 -8.60 3.36 0.17
N LYS A 41 -9.14 3.85 1.28
CA LYS A 41 -8.43 3.85 2.57
C LYS A 41 -8.58 2.47 3.18
N VAL A 42 -7.55 1.63 3.05
CA VAL A 42 -7.54 0.27 3.56
C VAL A 42 -7.64 0.28 5.09
N ALA A 43 -8.67 -0.39 5.63
CA ALA A 43 -8.88 -0.55 7.07
C ALA A 43 -8.35 -1.91 7.58
N ALA A 44 -8.34 -2.94 6.73
CA ALA A 44 -7.82 -4.27 7.00
C ALA A 44 -7.44 -4.96 5.67
N SER A 45 -6.50 -5.90 5.74
CA SER A 45 -6.11 -6.77 4.64
C SER A 45 -5.91 -8.21 5.14
N ALA A 46 -6.11 -9.20 4.27
CA ALA A 46 -5.88 -10.60 4.58
C ALA A 46 -4.43 -11.02 4.32
N VAL A 47 -3.97 -12.07 5.00
CA VAL A 47 -2.69 -12.75 4.72
C VAL A 47 -2.99 -14.05 3.96
N ASN A 48 -2.24 -14.31 2.89
CA ASN A 48 -2.45 -15.40 1.95
C ASN A 48 -1.13 -16.12 1.60
N ASN A 49 -1.22 -17.37 1.12
CA ASN A 49 -0.07 -18.21 0.73
C ASN A 49 0.38 -18.05 -0.74
N THR A 50 -0.19 -17.08 -1.46
CA THR A 50 -0.15 -16.95 -2.94
C THR A 50 1.18 -17.25 -3.61
#